data_AF-A0A7Y0KF85-F1
#
_entry.id   AF-A0A7Y0KF85-F1
#
_cell.length_a   1.000
_cell.length_b   1.000
_cell.length_c   1.000
_cell.angle_alpha   90.00
_cell.angle_beta   90.00
_cell.angle_gamma   90.00
#
_symmetry.space_group_name_H-M   'P 1'
#
loop_
_entity.id
_entity.type
_entity.pdbx_description
1 polymer ?
#
loop_
_entity_poly.entity_id
_entity_poly.type
_entity_poly.pdbx_seq_one_letter_code
_entity_poly.pdbx_strand_id
1 'polypeptide(L)'
;MAPHPSSALAAPDTGPTGRVDVPDDDRAAEEQATWEGLDGPTVTTSAVGTPQDEDDEHAEPDDGTTDTDEADPAPEPDDEADDDAHTESVPATGPEDDEADDHADPVGASTVPVAPVEPPEGGDPAEADTTTFPAAGRRRRFRVLPRSRWLRRSLAALAAVVLVLAAVATPSLVHALTRRGSDTVPARLAEWGRDHGLGPLVTWAEARQYDLDQPATGGTPAGGIPHATGAVVDHPGGSPAPPPLPAPAGLAPLPGEGQWQTVVATPHGDAVRLTTVRPDAAHTSFLVGVLWLNPTLVRGVLHPGTEDPGGDFPVPPSVDSTEQRTVVSAFSAGFRLQGDSHGGWYLDGKEARPLVPGAASLVIHRDGNADVGAWGSEVRMTPDVVAVRQNLVPLVDHGVVNPTCATGGTAEWGSTVGQAAYINRSAFGVTATGAEIYVGGPALSVCTLGEILRSAGAVRGMELDINPAWVSGAYFHPTGQPRPDAFQLFPDEQVGAQHYLQTSSRDFVSFDLRSLADATGAGTVAPSSQHHGTRHGGSNPSGDKHHP
;
A
#
# COMPACT_ATOMS: atom_id res chain seq x y z
N MET A 1 -81.16 3.77 -7.07
CA MET A 1 -79.91 4.13 -6.38
C MET A 1 -79.35 5.37 -7.07
N ALA A 2 -79.10 6.42 -6.29
CA ALA A 2 -78.87 7.78 -6.79
C ALA A 2 -77.61 7.92 -7.68
N PRO A 3 -77.61 8.82 -8.68
CA PRO A 3 -76.46 9.12 -9.54
C PRO A 3 -75.81 10.51 -9.30
N HIS A 4 -74.48 10.59 -9.50
CA HIS A 4 -73.64 11.73 -9.99
C HIS A 4 -73.70 13.11 -9.26
N PRO A 5 -72.86 14.14 -9.57
CA PRO A 5 -71.84 14.31 -10.64
C PRO A 5 -70.49 15.03 -10.26
N SER A 6 -69.59 15.11 -11.25
CA SER A 6 -68.48 16.08 -11.41
C SER A 6 -68.95 17.40 -12.05
N SER A 7 -68.26 18.54 -11.77
CA SER A 7 -68.03 19.75 -12.63
C SER A 7 -67.31 20.82 -11.77
N ALA A 8 -66.17 21.44 -12.12
CA ALA A 8 -65.81 22.40 -13.18
C ALA A 8 -65.92 23.91 -12.79
N LEU A 9 -64.78 24.62 -12.88
CA LEU A 9 -64.51 26.01 -13.32
C LEU A 9 -65.00 27.28 -12.58
N ALA A 10 -64.00 28.20 -12.43
CA ALA A 10 -64.01 29.67 -12.57
C ALA A 10 -64.10 30.60 -11.33
N ALA A 11 -63.17 31.57 -11.29
CA ALA A 11 -63.05 32.75 -10.41
C ALA A 11 -64.10 33.85 -10.75
N PRO A 12 -64.29 34.92 -9.93
CA PRO A 12 -63.45 36.14 -10.06
C PRO A 12 -63.26 37.05 -8.79
N ASP A 13 -62.14 37.79 -8.79
CA ASP A 13 -61.95 39.25 -8.59
C ASP A 13 -62.41 40.01 -7.31
N THR A 14 -61.48 40.77 -6.70
CA THR A 14 -61.51 42.23 -6.39
C THR A 14 -60.62 42.64 -5.19
N GLY A 15 -59.75 43.65 -5.38
CA GLY A 15 -58.88 44.30 -4.36
C GLY A 15 -59.66 45.25 -3.40
N PRO A 16 -59.03 46.23 -2.67
CA PRO A 16 -58.00 47.15 -3.21
C PRO A 16 -56.89 47.71 -2.26
N THR A 17 -55.85 48.28 -2.90
CA THR A 17 -55.09 49.53 -2.62
C THR A 17 -54.24 49.79 -1.36
N GLY A 18 -52.99 50.20 -1.61
CA GLY A 18 -52.17 51.08 -0.76
C GLY A 18 -50.78 51.35 -1.34
N ARG A 19 -50.54 52.56 -1.86
CA ARG A 19 -49.38 53.05 -2.64
C ARG A 19 -48.73 54.21 -1.87
N VAL A 20 -47.39 54.32 -1.85
CA VAL A 20 -46.66 55.62 -1.81
C VAL A 20 -45.29 55.46 -2.50
N ASP A 21 -44.95 56.47 -3.29
CA ASP A 21 -43.83 56.70 -4.20
C ASP A 21 -42.80 57.72 -3.60
N VAL A 22 -41.48 57.54 -3.91
CA VAL A 22 -40.49 58.58 -4.39
C VAL A 22 -39.93 59.63 -3.36
N PRO A 23 -38.74 60.33 -3.52
CA PRO A 23 -37.76 60.46 -4.64
C PRO A 23 -36.23 60.35 -4.35
N ASP A 24 -35.47 60.45 -5.45
CA ASP A 24 -34.03 60.66 -5.72
C ASP A 24 -33.28 61.76 -4.93
N ASP A 25 -31.94 61.64 -4.81
CA ASP A 25 -31.00 62.74 -5.09
C ASP A 25 -29.53 62.29 -5.38
N ASP A 26 -28.82 63.22 -6.01
CA ASP A 26 -27.61 63.25 -6.83
C ASP A 26 -26.19 62.97 -6.25
N ARG A 27 -25.27 62.69 -7.19
CA ARG A 27 -23.88 63.20 -7.38
C ARG A 27 -22.62 62.68 -6.61
N ALA A 28 -21.70 62.15 -7.44
CA ALA A 28 -20.35 62.68 -7.81
C ALA A 28 -19.04 62.34 -7.04
N ALA A 29 -18.01 62.14 -7.88
CA ALA A 29 -16.55 62.40 -7.74
C ALA A 29 -15.67 61.36 -7.01
N GLU A 30 -14.72 60.71 -7.72
CA GLU A 30 -13.25 60.96 -7.78
C GLU A 30 -12.52 60.40 -6.53
N GLU A 31 -11.52 59.52 -6.61
CA GLU A 31 -10.18 59.78 -7.14
C GLU A 31 -9.45 58.49 -7.60
N GLN A 32 -8.63 58.66 -8.64
CA GLN A 32 -7.53 57.79 -9.04
C GLN A 32 -6.25 58.20 -8.29
N ALA A 33 -5.42 57.25 -7.89
CA ALA A 33 -3.97 57.45 -7.79
C ALA A 33 -3.21 56.12 -7.87
N THR A 34 -2.69 55.83 -9.06
CA THR A 34 -1.53 54.98 -9.33
C THR A 34 -0.25 55.57 -8.73
N TRP A 35 0.70 54.73 -8.30
CA TRP A 35 2.15 54.93 -8.57
C TRP A 35 2.95 53.63 -8.40
N GLU A 36 3.84 53.43 -9.38
CA GLU A 36 4.88 52.40 -9.53
C GLU A 36 6.04 52.60 -8.54
N GLY A 37 6.88 51.56 -8.32
CA GLY A 37 8.27 51.77 -7.86
C GLY A 37 8.98 50.62 -7.15
N LEU A 38 9.68 49.80 -7.95
CA LEU A 38 10.94 49.05 -7.75
C LEU A 38 11.69 49.13 -6.38
N ASP A 39 12.11 47.97 -5.86
CA ASP A 39 13.52 47.56 -5.60
C ASP A 39 13.61 46.37 -4.61
N GLY A 40 14.42 45.34 -4.92
CA GLY A 40 14.85 44.31 -3.94
C GLY A 40 16.11 44.77 -3.17
N PRO A 41 17.00 43.88 -2.68
CA PRO A 41 16.84 42.56 -2.06
C PRO A 41 17.53 42.48 -0.68
N THR A 42 17.21 41.55 0.24
CA THR A 42 18.25 41.00 1.15
C THR A 42 17.86 39.68 1.84
N VAL A 43 18.83 38.78 1.85
CA VAL A 43 18.96 37.54 2.62
C VAL A 43 19.42 37.87 4.05
N THR A 44 18.85 37.22 5.07
CA THR A 44 19.58 36.94 6.33
C THR A 44 19.15 35.62 6.96
N THR A 45 20.14 34.79 7.22
CA THR A 45 20.15 33.52 7.97
C THR A 45 20.25 33.73 9.49
N SER A 46 19.95 32.68 10.27
CA SER A 46 20.26 32.41 11.71
C SER A 46 19.02 32.40 12.61
N ALA A 47 18.88 31.58 13.66
CA ALA A 47 19.66 30.47 14.19
C ALA A 47 18.82 29.75 15.27
N VAL A 48 19.29 28.55 15.60
CA VAL A 48 18.92 27.64 16.69
C VAL A 48 18.88 28.30 18.08
N GLY A 49 17.91 27.89 18.91
CA GLY A 49 17.90 28.07 20.36
C GLY A 49 17.10 26.97 21.06
N THR A 50 17.78 26.14 21.84
CA THR A 50 17.24 25.12 22.78
C THR A 50 16.58 25.77 24.01
N PRO A 51 15.60 25.11 24.66
CA PRO A 51 14.86 25.68 25.79
C PRO A 51 15.54 25.44 27.15
N GLN A 52 15.31 26.38 28.07
CA GLN A 52 15.63 26.29 29.50
C GLN A 52 14.41 25.79 30.29
N ASP A 53 14.69 25.00 31.32
CA ASP A 53 13.81 24.59 32.41
C ASP A 53 13.32 25.77 33.26
N GLU A 54 12.05 25.76 33.67
CA GLU A 54 11.58 26.36 34.93
C GLU A 54 10.41 25.50 35.49
N ASP A 55 10.64 24.97 36.70
CA ASP A 55 9.63 24.44 37.63
C ASP A 55 8.88 25.61 38.30
N ASP A 56 7.59 25.44 38.63
CA ASP A 56 6.99 25.76 39.94
C ASP A 56 5.44 25.61 39.96
N GLU A 57 5.00 24.59 40.70
CA GLU A 57 4.16 24.66 41.91
C GLU A 57 2.67 25.13 41.89
N HIS A 58 1.81 24.16 42.24
CA HIS A 58 0.57 24.14 43.04
C HIS A 58 -0.57 25.18 42.90
N ALA A 59 -1.77 24.65 42.60
CA ALA A 59 -3.02 25.00 43.30
C ALA A 59 -4.10 23.91 43.10
N GLU A 60 -4.59 23.29 44.18
CA GLU A 60 -5.92 22.65 44.23
C GLU A 60 -7.02 23.72 44.46
N PRO A 61 -8.33 23.40 44.33
CA PRO A 61 -9.04 22.84 45.49
C PRO A 61 -10.22 21.86 45.18
N ASP A 62 -10.58 21.14 46.24
CA ASP A 62 -11.93 20.74 46.68
C ASP A 62 -12.71 19.67 45.89
N ASP A 63 -12.80 18.46 46.46
CA ASP A 63 -14.10 17.79 46.61
C ASP A 63 -14.27 17.11 47.98
N GLY A 64 -15.46 17.30 48.53
CA GLY A 64 -15.89 16.83 49.84
C GLY A 64 -16.57 15.46 49.74
N THR A 65 -16.26 14.67 50.74
CA THR A 65 -16.82 13.37 51.14
C THR A 65 -18.35 13.30 51.13
N THR A 66 -18.92 12.17 50.68
CA THR A 66 -19.95 11.42 51.42
C THR A 66 -19.96 9.94 51.03
N ASP A 67 -20.07 9.12 52.07
CA ASP A 67 -19.85 7.68 52.16
C ASP A 67 -21.03 6.79 51.70
N THR A 68 -20.62 5.58 51.27
CA THR A 68 -21.20 4.22 51.47
C THR A 68 -22.67 3.93 51.24
N ASP A 69 -22.92 2.88 50.43
CA ASP A 69 -23.60 1.69 50.98
C ASP A 69 -23.19 0.39 50.26
N GLU A 70 -23.12 -0.65 51.08
CA GLU A 70 -22.49 -1.97 50.95
C GLU A 70 -23.55 -3.03 50.59
N ALA A 71 -23.27 -3.96 49.67
CA ALA A 71 -23.90 -5.29 49.62
C ALA A 71 -23.25 -6.24 48.59
N ASP A 72 -22.60 -7.28 49.10
CA ASP A 72 -22.40 -8.60 48.48
C ASP A 72 -22.66 -9.62 49.63
N PRO A 73 -23.20 -10.86 49.44
CA PRO A 73 -22.50 -11.92 48.68
C PRO A 73 -23.34 -13.04 47.99
N ALA A 74 -22.77 -13.64 46.92
CA ALA A 74 -22.70 -15.08 46.51
C ALA A 74 -23.99 -15.97 46.37
N PRO A 75 -23.97 -17.24 45.85
CA PRO A 75 -22.93 -18.04 45.16
C PRO A 75 -23.39 -18.75 43.84
N GLU A 76 -22.46 -19.49 43.21
CA GLU A 76 -22.60 -20.42 42.07
C GLU A 76 -23.53 -21.62 42.33
N PRO A 77 -23.90 -22.39 41.27
CA PRO A 77 -24.09 -23.83 41.42
C PRO A 77 -23.21 -24.66 40.46
N ASP A 78 -22.53 -25.62 41.07
CA ASP A 78 -22.08 -26.89 40.49
C ASP A 78 -23.30 -27.79 40.16
N ASP A 79 -23.24 -28.54 39.06
CA ASP A 79 -23.94 -29.83 38.91
C ASP A 79 -23.07 -30.75 38.02
N GLU A 80 -22.44 -31.73 38.66
CA GLU A 80 -21.83 -32.94 38.08
C GLU A 80 -22.83 -34.13 38.16
N ALA A 81 -22.50 -35.18 37.38
CA ALA A 81 -23.03 -36.55 37.34
C ALA A 81 -24.20 -36.78 36.37
N ASP A 82 -24.26 -37.85 35.57
CA ASP A 82 -23.38 -38.95 35.15
C ASP A 82 -24.24 -39.71 34.11
N ASP A 83 -23.68 -40.18 33.00
CA ASP A 83 -23.91 -41.59 32.60
C ASP A 83 -23.01 -42.02 31.43
N ASP A 84 -22.59 -43.28 31.58
CA ASP A 84 -21.51 -44.01 30.94
C ASP A 84 -21.82 -44.60 29.55
N ALA A 85 -20.70 -45.02 28.93
CA ALA A 85 -20.53 -46.19 28.06
C ALA A 85 -20.73 -46.05 26.53
N HIS A 86 -19.63 -46.10 25.77
CA HIS A 86 -19.02 -47.38 25.38
C HIS A 86 -17.75 -47.17 24.52
N THR A 87 -16.67 -47.75 25.02
CA THR A 87 -15.47 -48.19 24.30
C THR A 87 -15.79 -49.06 23.08
N GLU A 88 -15.10 -48.83 21.95
CA GLU A 88 -14.47 -49.91 21.19
C GLU A 88 -13.32 -49.37 20.32
N SER A 89 -12.12 -49.86 20.62
CA SER A 89 -10.96 -49.91 19.73
C SER A 89 -10.67 -51.40 19.44
N VAL A 90 -9.54 -51.72 18.80
CA VAL A 90 -9.03 -53.06 18.40
C VAL A 90 -9.53 -53.51 16.97
N PRO A 91 -8.79 -54.34 16.19
CA PRO A 91 -7.92 -53.88 15.08
C PRO A 91 -7.85 -54.88 13.86
N ALA A 92 -6.87 -54.63 12.97
CA ALA A 92 -6.10 -55.58 12.14
C ALA A 92 -6.79 -56.35 10.98
N THR A 93 -6.23 -56.24 9.77
CA THR A 93 -5.48 -57.31 9.04
C THR A 93 -5.19 -56.91 7.58
N GLY A 94 -3.97 -57.25 7.08
CA GLY A 94 -3.52 -57.14 5.68
C GLY A 94 -4.16 -58.18 4.74
N PRO A 95 -3.70 -58.34 3.48
CA PRO A 95 -2.32 -58.75 3.09
C PRO A 95 -1.66 -57.82 2.06
N GLU A 96 -0.34 -57.61 2.04
CA GLU A 96 0.80 -58.43 1.54
C GLU A 96 0.96 -58.53 0.01
N ASP A 97 2.24 -58.47 -0.39
CA ASP A 97 2.92 -58.64 -1.69
C ASP A 97 3.39 -57.32 -2.36
N ASP A 98 4.64 -57.13 -2.83
CA ASP A 98 5.99 -57.60 -2.51
C ASP A 98 6.97 -56.81 -3.43
N GLU A 99 8.27 -56.78 -3.10
CA GLU A 99 9.46 -56.33 -3.89
C GLU A 99 9.70 -54.82 -4.14
N ALA A 100 10.92 -54.25 -4.12
CA ALA A 100 12.25 -54.56 -3.56
C ALA A 100 13.20 -53.39 -3.95
N ASP A 101 14.25 -53.19 -3.13
CA ASP A 101 15.54 -52.52 -3.39
C ASP A 101 15.61 -50.98 -3.58
N ASP A 102 16.59 -50.24 -3.07
CA ASP A 102 17.64 -50.40 -2.04
C ASP A 102 18.24 -48.98 -1.80
N HIS A 103 18.92 -48.80 -0.65
CA HIS A 103 19.87 -47.75 -0.26
C HIS A 103 19.38 -46.41 0.30
N ALA A 104 19.29 -46.35 1.64
CA ALA A 104 19.82 -45.24 2.44
C ALA A 104 20.10 -45.70 3.88
N ASP A 105 21.29 -45.41 4.40
CA ASP A 105 21.57 -45.41 5.84
C ASP A 105 22.36 -44.15 6.19
N PRO A 106 22.01 -43.46 7.29
CA PRO A 106 23.03 -42.77 8.04
C PRO A 106 22.90 -42.88 9.58
N VAL A 107 24.08 -42.77 10.21
CA VAL A 107 24.42 -42.30 11.57
C VAL A 107 24.08 -43.17 12.80
N GLY A 108 25.10 -43.40 13.65
CA GLY A 108 24.91 -43.77 15.05
C GLY A 108 26.23 -43.93 15.81
N ALA A 109 26.43 -43.13 16.86
CA ALA A 109 27.68 -42.96 17.59
C ALA A 109 27.83 -43.85 18.85
N SER A 110 29.06 -43.83 19.40
CA SER A 110 29.45 -43.90 20.82
C SER A 110 30.01 -45.19 21.46
N THR A 111 31.27 -45.04 21.90
CA THR A 111 31.85 -45.30 23.25
C THR A 111 32.52 -46.65 23.65
N VAL A 112 33.86 -46.56 23.89
CA VAL A 112 34.62 -46.95 25.14
C VAL A 112 34.96 -48.46 25.35
N PRO A 113 36.06 -48.88 26.07
CA PRO A 113 37.46 -48.46 26.18
C PRO A 113 38.50 -49.63 26.03
N VAL A 114 39.80 -49.35 26.20
CA VAL A 114 40.94 -50.29 26.19
C VAL A 114 41.68 -50.32 27.54
N ALA A 115 42.05 -51.52 28.03
CA ALA A 115 43.15 -51.81 28.96
C ALA A 115 43.46 -53.35 28.96
N PRO A 116 44.51 -53.89 29.63
CA PRO A 116 45.88 -54.02 29.11
C PRO A 116 46.52 -55.43 29.33
N VAL A 117 47.62 -55.79 28.64
CA VAL A 117 48.48 -56.95 29.00
C VAL A 117 49.96 -56.70 28.61
N GLU A 118 50.87 -56.80 29.60
CA GLU A 118 52.34 -56.98 29.53
C GLU A 118 52.71 -58.49 29.59
N PRO A 119 54.00 -58.93 29.65
CA PRO A 119 55.16 -58.71 28.78
C PRO A 119 55.78 -60.08 28.35
N PRO A 120 57.04 -60.13 27.85
CA PRO A 120 57.94 -61.12 28.45
C PRO A 120 59.35 -60.62 28.79
N GLU A 121 59.93 -61.26 29.80
CA GLU A 121 61.28 -61.09 30.36
C GLU A 121 62.38 -61.74 29.52
N GLY A 122 63.62 -61.26 29.72
CA GLY A 122 64.78 -62.16 29.84
C GLY A 122 66.07 -61.69 29.15
N GLY A 123 67.11 -61.43 29.95
CA GLY A 123 68.46 -61.93 29.63
C GLY A 123 69.62 -60.94 29.44
N ASP A 124 70.14 -60.46 30.57
CA ASP A 124 71.53 -60.15 30.94
C ASP A 124 72.43 -59.08 30.26
N PRO A 125 73.30 -58.42 31.06
CA PRO A 125 74.17 -57.32 30.65
C PRO A 125 75.66 -57.73 30.54
N ALA A 126 76.45 -57.02 29.72
CA ALA A 126 77.89 -56.92 29.94
C ALA A 126 78.53 -55.72 29.21
N GLU A 127 79.46 -55.12 29.96
CA GLU A 127 80.60 -54.32 29.58
C GLU A 127 80.45 -52.83 29.21
N ALA A 128 81.09 -52.07 30.09
CA ALA A 128 81.39 -50.66 30.00
C ALA A 128 82.47 -50.39 28.96
N ASP A 129 82.38 -49.23 28.31
CA ASP A 129 83.60 -48.51 27.99
C ASP A 129 83.42 -47.00 28.10
N THR A 130 84.48 -46.35 28.53
CA THR A 130 84.49 -45.01 29.13
C THR A 130 85.21 -44.07 28.19
N THR A 131 84.55 -43.02 27.66
CA THR A 131 85.28 -41.87 27.10
C THR A 131 84.57 -40.53 27.30
N THR A 132 85.27 -39.71 28.10
CA THR A 132 85.38 -38.26 28.35
C THR A 132 84.76 -37.24 27.36
N PHE A 133 84.24 -36.15 27.95
CA PHE A 133 83.66 -34.90 27.40
C PHE A 133 84.54 -34.09 26.41
N PRO A 134 83.97 -33.16 25.59
CA PRO A 134 83.79 -31.77 26.06
C PRO A 134 82.47 -31.09 25.66
N ALA A 135 82.11 -30.07 26.44
CA ALA A 135 81.03 -29.13 26.20
C ALA A 135 81.32 -28.20 25.00
N ALA A 136 80.29 -27.86 24.21
CA ALA A 136 79.90 -26.49 23.85
C ALA A 136 78.99 -26.44 22.61
N GLY A 137 77.80 -25.86 22.81
CA GLY A 137 77.20 -24.89 21.90
C GLY A 137 76.71 -25.36 20.52
N ARG A 138 75.38 -25.47 20.38
CA ARG A 138 74.64 -24.85 19.26
C ARG A 138 73.15 -24.79 19.57
N ARG A 139 72.69 -23.63 20.04
CA ARG A 139 71.26 -23.26 20.01
C ARG A 139 70.81 -23.33 18.55
N ARG A 140 70.02 -24.35 18.19
CA ARG A 140 69.28 -24.37 16.93
C ARG A 140 68.19 -23.31 17.02
N ARG A 141 68.51 -22.10 16.54
CA ARG A 141 67.49 -21.08 16.23
C ARG A 141 66.65 -21.64 15.09
N PHE A 142 65.45 -22.14 15.39
CA PHE A 142 64.41 -22.31 14.38
C PHE A 142 64.18 -20.94 13.72
N ARG A 143 64.63 -20.78 12.47
CA ARG A 143 64.24 -19.63 11.64
C ARG A 143 62.75 -19.78 11.34
N VAL A 144 61.92 -18.99 12.01
CA VAL A 144 60.54 -18.74 11.60
C VAL A 144 60.61 -18.00 10.25
N LEU A 145 60.39 -18.72 9.15
CA LEU A 145 60.17 -18.11 7.83
C LEU A 145 58.84 -17.34 7.83
N PRO A 146 58.71 -16.27 7.02
CA PRO A 146 57.95 -15.09 7.37
C PRO A 146 56.47 -15.20 6.98
N ARG A 147 55.66 -15.94 7.74
CA ARG A 147 54.19 -15.96 7.59
C ARG A 147 53.57 -14.55 7.59
N SER A 148 54.18 -13.60 8.30
CA SER A 148 53.80 -12.18 8.35
C SER A 148 53.85 -11.46 6.99
N ARG A 149 54.77 -11.81 6.09
CA ARG A 149 54.88 -11.12 4.79
C ARG A 149 53.81 -11.58 3.80
N TRP A 150 53.41 -12.85 3.85
CA TRP A 150 52.32 -13.36 3.02
C TRP A 150 50.98 -12.84 3.54
N LEU A 151 50.77 -12.84 4.87
CA LEU A 151 49.58 -12.23 5.49
C LEU A 151 49.45 -10.73 5.15
N ARG A 152 50.55 -9.96 5.24
CA ARG A 152 50.57 -8.53 4.87
C ARG A 152 50.30 -8.30 3.38
N ARG A 153 50.78 -9.17 2.50
CA ARG A 153 50.49 -9.10 1.05
C ARG A 153 49.05 -9.48 0.75
N SER A 154 48.49 -10.48 1.43
CA SER A 154 47.09 -10.85 1.30
C SER A 154 46.16 -9.76 1.84
N LEU A 155 46.50 -9.15 2.98
CA LEU A 155 45.76 -7.99 3.53
C LEU A 155 45.89 -6.75 2.62
N ALA A 156 47.06 -6.49 2.05
CA ALA A 156 47.24 -5.39 1.10
C ALA A 156 46.49 -5.63 -0.21
N ALA A 157 46.47 -6.87 -0.71
CA ALA A 157 45.69 -7.26 -1.88
C ALA A 157 44.18 -7.14 -1.60
N LEU A 158 43.72 -7.61 -0.44
CA LEU A 158 42.33 -7.44 0.00
C LEU A 158 41.96 -5.95 0.11
N ALA A 159 42.81 -5.14 0.73
CA ALA A 159 42.61 -3.70 0.84
C ALA A 159 42.57 -3.02 -0.54
N ALA A 160 43.44 -3.43 -1.47
CA ALA A 160 43.41 -2.93 -2.84
C ALA A 160 42.13 -3.34 -3.58
N VAL A 161 41.66 -4.58 -3.42
CA VAL A 161 40.37 -5.03 -3.98
C VAL A 161 39.21 -4.22 -3.38
N VAL A 162 39.19 -4.03 -2.06
CA VAL A 162 38.17 -3.21 -1.39
C VAL A 162 38.22 -1.76 -1.88
N LEU A 163 39.41 -1.18 -2.07
CA LEU A 163 39.57 0.17 -2.61
C LEU A 163 39.08 0.29 -4.06
N VAL A 164 39.34 -0.72 -4.90
CA VAL A 164 38.85 -0.76 -6.27
C VAL A 164 37.33 -0.88 -6.29
N LEU A 165 36.76 -1.79 -5.48
CA LEU A 165 35.31 -1.92 -5.34
C LEU A 165 34.67 -0.63 -4.84
N ALA A 166 35.27 0.03 -3.83
CA ALA A 166 34.82 1.31 -3.33
C ALA A 166 34.91 2.40 -4.41
N ALA A 167 35.99 2.46 -5.19
CA ALA A 167 36.16 3.43 -6.26
C ALA A 167 35.13 3.25 -7.39
N VAL A 168 34.77 2.00 -7.71
CA VAL A 168 33.71 1.69 -8.70
C VAL A 168 32.32 1.98 -8.14
N ALA A 169 32.08 1.69 -6.87
CA ALA A 169 30.82 1.94 -6.18
C ALA A 169 30.55 3.43 -5.94
N THR A 170 31.59 4.23 -5.69
CA THR A 170 31.45 5.64 -5.26
C THR A 170 30.60 6.48 -6.22
N PRO A 171 30.79 6.48 -7.54
CA PRO A 171 29.96 7.26 -8.46
C PRO A 171 28.47 6.88 -8.39
N SER A 172 28.17 5.57 -8.32
CA SER A 172 26.78 5.08 -8.23
C SER A 172 26.12 5.44 -6.89
N LEU A 173 26.88 5.36 -5.80
CA LEU A 173 26.41 5.72 -4.46
C LEU A 173 26.19 7.23 -4.36
N VAL A 174 27.11 8.03 -4.90
CA VAL A 174 26.94 9.49 -4.99
C VAL A 174 25.70 9.81 -5.81
N HIS A 175 25.47 9.13 -6.93
CA HIS A 175 24.25 9.33 -7.73
C HIS A 175 22.98 9.01 -6.91
N ALA A 176 22.91 7.85 -6.25
CA ALA A 176 21.77 7.48 -5.41
C ALA A 176 21.51 8.48 -4.27
N LEU A 177 22.57 9.03 -3.67
CA LEU A 177 22.45 10.01 -2.58
C LEU A 177 22.14 11.44 -3.08
N THR A 178 22.46 11.77 -4.32
CA THR A 178 22.30 13.13 -4.88
C THR A 178 21.18 13.25 -5.90
N ARG A 179 20.52 12.16 -6.29
CA ARG A 179 19.37 12.19 -7.21
C ARG A 179 18.26 13.11 -6.67
N ARG A 180 17.60 13.81 -7.59
CA ARG A 180 16.42 14.63 -7.26
C ARG A 180 15.28 13.70 -6.84
N GLY A 181 14.56 14.08 -5.79
CA GLY A 181 13.48 13.26 -5.25
C GLY A 181 13.29 13.49 -3.76
N SER A 182 12.12 13.14 -3.26
CA SER A 182 11.76 13.22 -1.84
C SER A 182 12.21 12.03 -1.00
N ASP A 183 12.85 11.02 -1.60
CA ASP A 183 13.32 9.82 -0.89
C ASP A 183 14.24 10.15 0.29
N THR A 184 14.04 9.47 1.41
CA THR A 184 14.92 9.56 2.59
C THR A 184 16.29 8.93 2.31
N VAL A 185 17.33 9.34 3.05
CA VAL A 185 18.68 8.77 2.92
C VAL A 185 18.71 7.26 3.21
N PRO A 186 18.04 6.73 4.26
CA PRO A 186 17.96 5.29 4.48
C PRO A 186 17.34 4.54 3.32
N ALA A 187 16.25 5.05 2.73
CA ALA A 187 15.61 4.44 1.56
C ALA A 187 16.56 4.40 0.36
N ARG A 188 17.24 5.51 0.06
CA ARG A 188 18.24 5.58 -1.02
C ARG A 188 19.38 4.59 -0.83
N LEU A 189 19.85 4.40 0.41
CA LEU A 189 20.93 3.47 0.73
C LEU A 189 20.47 2.01 0.62
N ALA A 190 19.26 1.68 1.10
CA ALA A 190 18.70 0.35 0.98
C ALA A 190 18.54 -0.05 -0.50
N GLU A 191 18.00 0.85 -1.32
CA GLU A 191 17.85 0.62 -2.76
C GLU A 191 19.18 0.52 -3.49
N TRP A 192 20.13 1.41 -3.20
CA TRP A 192 21.47 1.28 -3.73
C TRP A 192 22.09 -0.08 -3.38
N GLY A 193 21.91 -0.55 -2.14
CA GLY A 193 22.35 -1.87 -1.71
C GLY A 193 21.72 -3.00 -2.55
N ARG A 194 20.40 -2.97 -2.73
CA ARG A 194 19.68 -3.96 -3.57
C ARG A 194 20.20 -3.97 -5.01
N ASP A 195 20.36 -2.80 -5.61
CA ASP A 195 20.84 -2.64 -6.99
C ASP A 195 22.29 -3.15 -7.19
N HIS A 196 23.06 -3.26 -6.11
CA HIS A 196 24.46 -3.72 -6.14
C HIS A 196 24.65 -5.15 -5.61
N GLY A 197 23.57 -5.95 -5.60
CA GLY A 197 23.62 -7.36 -5.22
C GLY A 197 23.68 -7.62 -3.71
N LEU A 198 23.46 -6.59 -2.88
CA LEU A 198 23.35 -6.71 -1.43
C LEU A 198 21.91 -6.99 -0.98
N GLY A 199 20.98 -7.23 -1.90
CA GLY A 199 19.56 -7.50 -1.62
C GLY A 199 19.34 -8.51 -0.48
N PRO A 200 19.95 -9.70 -0.50
CA PRO A 200 19.81 -10.67 0.59
C PRO A 200 20.28 -10.16 1.96
N LEU A 201 21.30 -9.31 2.01
CA LEU A 201 21.79 -8.71 3.25
C LEU A 201 20.85 -7.62 3.76
N VAL A 202 20.32 -6.80 2.85
CA VAL A 202 19.30 -5.78 3.17
C VAL A 202 18.06 -6.47 3.73
N THR A 203 17.54 -7.49 3.04
CA THR A 203 16.40 -8.28 3.51
C THR A 203 16.68 -8.97 4.85
N TRP A 204 17.89 -9.49 5.08
CA TRP A 204 18.26 -10.05 6.38
C TRP A 204 18.29 -8.99 7.49
N ALA A 205 18.80 -7.79 7.21
CA ALA A 205 18.85 -6.70 8.17
C ALA A 205 17.44 -6.19 8.51
N GLU A 206 16.58 -6.03 7.49
CA GLU A 206 15.16 -5.74 7.67
C GLU A 206 14.46 -6.84 8.46
N ALA A 207 14.81 -8.11 8.20
CA ALA A 207 14.28 -9.25 8.95
C ALA A 207 14.60 -9.16 10.43
N ARG A 208 15.85 -8.86 10.74
CA ARG A 208 16.29 -8.68 12.12
C ARG A 208 15.62 -7.47 12.78
N GLN A 209 15.42 -6.38 12.05
CA GLN A 209 14.77 -5.17 12.55
C GLN A 209 13.29 -5.45 12.87
N TYR A 210 12.57 -6.13 11.98
CA TYR A 210 11.19 -6.52 12.23
C TYR A 210 11.05 -7.44 13.43
N ASP A 211 11.94 -8.43 13.60
CA ASP A 211 11.93 -9.31 14.78
C ASP A 211 12.13 -8.54 16.10
N LEU A 212 12.72 -7.35 16.05
CA LEU A 212 12.88 -6.47 17.20
C LEU A 212 11.68 -5.53 17.39
N ASP A 213 10.95 -5.22 16.31
CA ASP A 213 9.97 -4.14 16.24
C ASP A 213 8.74 -4.57 15.43
N GLN A 214 8.13 -5.69 15.84
CA GLN A 214 6.88 -6.15 15.25
C GLN A 214 5.74 -5.20 15.65
N PRO A 215 4.74 -4.97 14.78
CA PRO A 215 3.56 -4.20 15.15
C PRO A 215 2.93 -4.74 16.42
N ALA A 216 2.60 -3.84 17.35
CA ALA A 216 1.97 -4.22 18.60
C ALA A 216 0.62 -4.91 18.37
N THR A 217 0.38 -6.01 19.07
CA THR A 217 -0.92 -6.65 19.12
C THR A 217 -1.76 -6.09 20.28
N GLY A 218 -3.04 -5.83 20.04
CA GLY A 218 -3.98 -5.25 20.98
C GLY A 218 -3.92 -3.72 21.05
N GLY A 219 -4.55 -3.18 22.09
CA GLY A 219 -4.61 -1.74 22.32
C GLY A 219 -5.72 -1.03 21.53
N THR A 220 -5.73 0.30 21.62
CA THR A 220 -6.68 1.18 20.96
C THR A 220 -5.94 2.21 20.13
N PRO A 221 -6.48 2.65 18.98
CA PRO A 221 -5.88 3.72 18.21
C PRO A 221 -5.76 4.98 19.04
N ALA A 222 -4.60 5.63 19.00
CA ALA A 222 -4.37 6.88 19.71
C ALA A 222 -5.33 7.96 19.19
N GLY A 223 -6.20 8.48 20.05
CA GLY A 223 -7.23 9.46 19.66
C GLY A 223 -8.48 8.86 19.00
N GLY A 224 -8.59 7.54 18.89
CA GLY A 224 -9.75 6.86 18.27
C GLY A 224 -9.75 6.92 16.74
N ILE A 225 -10.93 6.84 16.13
CA ILE A 225 -11.08 6.98 14.68
C ILE A 225 -11.00 8.48 14.32
N PRO A 226 -10.07 8.89 13.44
CA PRO A 226 -9.88 10.29 13.12
C PRO A 226 -11.04 10.84 12.27
N HIS A 227 -11.35 12.11 12.50
CA HIS A 227 -12.04 12.92 11.50
C HIS A 227 -11.03 13.35 10.44
N ALA A 228 -11.33 13.08 9.18
CA ALA A 228 -10.51 13.46 8.04
C ALA A 228 -10.29 14.97 8.06
N THR A 229 -9.03 15.38 8.01
CA THR A 229 -8.69 16.81 7.98
C THR A 229 -9.21 17.39 6.67
N GLY A 230 -9.98 18.48 6.74
CA GLY A 230 -10.59 19.05 5.53
C GLY A 230 -11.86 18.34 5.05
N ALA A 231 -12.43 17.41 5.83
CA ALA A 231 -13.74 16.85 5.52
C ALA A 231 -14.79 17.95 5.28
N VAL A 232 -15.56 17.80 4.21
CA VAL A 232 -16.62 18.72 3.83
C VAL A 232 -17.91 18.29 4.55
N VAL A 233 -18.44 19.18 5.38
CA VAL A 233 -19.72 18.96 6.09
C VAL A 233 -20.89 19.42 5.22
N ASP A 234 -21.97 18.64 5.17
CA ASP A 234 -23.26 19.00 4.55
C ASP A 234 -23.17 19.57 3.12
N HIS A 235 -23.05 18.68 2.13
CA HIS A 235 -23.27 19.04 0.73
C HIS A 235 -24.66 18.57 0.24
N PRO A 236 -25.61 19.49 -0.04
CA PRO A 236 -26.89 19.13 -0.63
C PRO A 236 -26.70 18.52 -2.02
N GLY A 237 -27.27 17.33 -2.25
CA GLY A 237 -27.19 16.65 -3.55
C GLY A 237 -25.98 15.72 -3.73
N GLY A 238 -25.27 15.39 -2.65
CA GLY A 238 -24.24 14.34 -2.68
C GLY A 238 -24.79 13.00 -3.18
N SER A 239 -23.98 12.29 -3.97
CA SER A 239 -24.28 10.91 -4.36
C SER A 239 -24.47 10.03 -3.10
N PRO A 240 -25.33 9.01 -3.14
CA PRO A 240 -25.44 8.08 -2.03
C PRO A 240 -24.07 7.53 -1.65
N ALA A 241 -23.75 7.60 -0.36
CA ALA A 241 -22.53 7.02 0.16
C ALA A 241 -22.49 5.52 -0.17
N PRO A 242 -21.32 4.95 -0.43
CA PRO A 242 -21.16 3.50 -0.33
C PRO A 242 -21.59 3.05 1.08
N PRO A 243 -22.01 1.78 1.25
CA PRO A 243 -22.21 1.22 2.58
C PRO A 243 -20.97 1.44 3.45
N PRO A 244 -21.12 1.70 4.76
CA PRO A 244 -19.97 1.80 5.66
C PRO A 244 -19.10 0.55 5.56
N LEU A 245 -17.79 0.76 5.61
CA LEU A 245 -16.83 -0.32 5.63
C LEU A 245 -16.99 -1.09 6.95
N PRO A 246 -17.18 -2.42 6.95
CA PRO A 246 -17.30 -3.16 8.19
C PRO A 246 -15.97 -3.13 8.97
N ALA A 247 -16.06 -3.16 10.30
CA ALA A 247 -14.91 -3.40 11.15
C ALA A 247 -14.33 -4.81 10.89
N PRO A 248 -13.06 -5.07 11.25
CA PRO A 248 -12.48 -6.38 11.11
C PRO A 248 -13.32 -7.49 11.75
N ALA A 249 -13.29 -8.67 11.15
CA ALA A 249 -14.06 -9.81 11.62
C ALA A 249 -13.79 -10.11 13.11
N GLY A 250 -14.87 -10.29 13.88
CA GLY A 250 -14.79 -10.55 15.32
C GLY A 250 -14.70 -9.30 16.20
N LEU A 251 -14.67 -8.09 15.62
CA LEU A 251 -14.69 -6.84 16.35
C LEU A 251 -16.00 -6.07 16.15
N ALA A 252 -16.45 -5.42 17.22
CA ALA A 252 -17.44 -4.35 17.11
C ALA A 252 -16.77 -3.09 16.53
N PRO A 253 -17.46 -2.32 15.67
CA PRO A 253 -16.93 -1.07 15.15
C PRO A 253 -16.75 -0.04 16.26
N LEU A 254 -15.62 0.67 16.23
CA LEU A 254 -15.43 1.87 17.03
C LEU A 254 -16.33 3.01 16.52
N PRO A 255 -16.64 4.02 17.34
CA PRO A 255 -17.37 5.20 16.88
C PRO A 255 -16.70 5.83 15.65
N GLY A 256 -17.45 5.97 14.56
CA GLY A 256 -16.97 6.53 13.29
C GLY A 256 -16.16 5.56 12.41
N GLU A 257 -15.83 4.35 12.89
CA GLU A 257 -15.08 3.36 12.13
C GLU A 257 -15.85 2.96 10.86
N GLY A 258 -15.15 2.97 9.73
CA GLY A 258 -15.73 2.61 8.43
C GLY A 258 -16.79 3.57 7.89
N GLN A 259 -17.10 4.67 8.58
CA GLN A 259 -18.02 5.69 8.07
C GLN A 259 -17.30 6.55 7.02
N TRP A 260 -17.93 6.70 5.85
CA TRP A 260 -17.38 7.50 4.75
C TRP A 260 -17.54 9.00 5.03
N GLN A 261 -16.42 9.71 4.99
CA GLN A 261 -16.33 11.15 5.13
C GLN A 261 -16.01 11.76 3.75
N THR A 262 -16.82 12.70 3.27
CA THR A 262 -16.52 13.40 2.01
C THR A 262 -15.33 14.33 2.23
N VAL A 263 -14.27 14.15 1.44
CA VAL A 263 -13.07 15.01 1.47
C VAL A 263 -12.96 15.88 0.22
N VAL A 264 -13.61 15.49 -0.89
CA VAL A 264 -13.75 16.36 -2.06
C VAL A 264 -15.17 16.28 -2.59
N ALA A 265 -15.87 17.42 -2.58
CA ALA A 265 -17.21 17.56 -3.13
C ALA A 265 -17.21 18.44 -4.38
N THR A 266 -18.14 18.17 -5.29
CA THR A 266 -18.43 18.99 -6.47
C THR A 266 -19.92 19.29 -6.52
N PRO A 267 -20.38 20.27 -7.33
CA PRO A 267 -21.81 20.48 -7.56
C PRO A 267 -22.57 19.27 -8.13
N HIS A 268 -21.84 18.24 -8.60
CA HIS A 268 -22.38 17.02 -9.19
C HIS A 268 -22.29 15.79 -8.27
N GLY A 269 -21.85 16.00 -7.02
CA GLY A 269 -21.69 14.95 -6.02
C GLY A 269 -20.27 14.84 -5.48
N ASP A 270 -20.05 13.82 -4.66
CA ASP A 270 -18.78 13.59 -3.99
C ASP A 270 -17.79 12.92 -4.94
N ALA A 271 -16.64 13.56 -5.13
CA ALA A 271 -15.57 13.05 -5.98
C ALA A 271 -14.66 12.10 -5.21
N VAL A 272 -14.36 12.43 -3.95
CA VAL A 272 -13.48 11.64 -3.08
C VAL A 272 -14.09 11.53 -1.69
N ARG A 273 -14.15 10.30 -1.18
CA ARG A 273 -14.53 9.98 0.20
C ARG A 273 -13.40 9.21 0.87
N LEU A 274 -13.19 9.46 2.16
CA LEU A 274 -12.22 8.78 3.00
C LEU A 274 -12.95 8.04 4.11
N THR A 275 -12.51 6.83 4.43
CA THR A 275 -12.83 6.20 5.70
C THR A 275 -11.59 5.57 6.33
N THR A 276 -11.70 5.23 7.61
CA THR A 276 -10.62 4.63 8.38
C THR A 276 -11.16 3.42 9.14
N VAL A 277 -10.39 2.34 9.11
CA VAL A 277 -10.67 1.10 9.85
C VAL A 277 -9.41 0.58 10.51
N ARG A 278 -9.55 -0.22 11.56
CA ARG A 278 -8.45 -1.04 12.06
C ARG A 278 -8.10 -2.11 11.01
N PRO A 279 -6.83 -2.55 10.94
CA PRO A 279 -6.41 -3.56 9.96
C PRO A 279 -7.06 -4.92 10.25
N ASP A 280 -6.91 -5.45 11.47
CA ASP A 280 -7.41 -6.77 11.86
C ASP A 280 -7.69 -6.87 13.37
N ALA A 281 -8.12 -8.06 13.81
CA ALA A 281 -8.45 -8.34 15.20
C ALA A 281 -7.23 -8.39 16.16
N ALA A 282 -6.01 -8.49 15.63
CA ALA A 282 -4.79 -8.54 16.41
C ALA A 282 -4.14 -7.15 16.52
N HIS A 283 -4.05 -6.38 15.44
CA HIS A 283 -3.34 -5.10 15.36
C HIS A 283 -4.29 -3.91 15.60
N THR A 284 -5.04 -3.95 16.71
CA THR A 284 -6.17 -3.05 16.96
C THR A 284 -5.81 -1.61 17.30
N SER A 285 -4.53 -1.31 17.56
CA SER A 285 -4.01 0.04 17.80
C SER A 285 -3.68 0.81 16.51
N PHE A 286 -3.67 0.14 15.36
CA PHE A 286 -3.31 0.73 14.07
C PHE A 286 -4.56 1.16 13.26
N LEU A 287 -4.34 2.07 12.32
CA LEU A 287 -5.39 2.61 11.46
C LEU A 287 -4.98 2.53 9.99
N VAL A 288 -5.90 2.05 9.15
CA VAL A 288 -5.77 1.95 7.70
C VAL A 288 -6.74 2.94 7.07
N GLY A 289 -6.25 3.76 6.15
CA GLY A 289 -7.07 4.68 5.38
C GLY A 289 -7.54 4.06 4.08
N VAL A 290 -8.77 4.39 3.69
CA VAL A 290 -9.40 3.92 2.46
C VAL A 290 -10.02 5.09 1.71
N LEU A 291 -9.58 5.33 0.48
CA LEU A 291 -10.20 6.28 -0.43
C LEU A 291 -11.20 5.58 -1.33
N TRP A 292 -12.35 6.22 -1.51
CA TRP A 292 -13.32 5.91 -2.55
C TRP A 292 -13.34 7.08 -3.53
N LEU A 293 -13.16 6.77 -4.81
CA LEU A 293 -13.04 7.72 -5.91
C LEU A 293 -14.19 7.50 -6.88
N ASN A 294 -14.86 8.59 -7.25
CA ASN A 294 -15.98 8.54 -8.18
C ASN A 294 -15.50 8.70 -9.64
N PRO A 295 -15.49 7.63 -10.45
CA PRO A 295 -14.95 7.67 -11.82
C PRO A 295 -15.73 8.63 -12.74
N THR A 296 -16.97 8.99 -12.39
CA THR A 296 -17.76 9.98 -13.15
C THR A 296 -17.34 11.42 -12.92
N LEU A 297 -16.56 11.67 -11.85
CA LEU A 297 -16.11 13.01 -11.45
C LEU A 297 -14.58 13.13 -11.46
N VAL A 298 -13.86 12.02 -11.39
CA VAL A 298 -12.40 11.99 -11.44
C VAL A 298 -11.86 11.24 -12.64
N ARG A 299 -10.61 11.50 -13.00
CA ARG A 299 -9.87 10.78 -14.03
C ARG A 299 -8.44 10.49 -13.54
N GLY A 300 -7.96 9.28 -13.78
CA GLY A 300 -6.63 8.84 -13.41
C GLY A 300 -5.55 9.28 -14.39
N VAL A 301 -4.34 9.50 -13.87
CA VAL A 301 -3.11 9.75 -14.63
C VAL A 301 -1.98 8.93 -14.02
N LEU A 302 -1.23 8.21 -14.86
CA LEU A 302 -0.03 7.49 -14.45
C LEU A 302 1.19 8.39 -14.69
N HIS A 303 1.89 8.76 -13.63
CA HIS A 303 3.10 9.56 -13.69
C HIS A 303 4.33 8.65 -13.67
N PRO A 304 5.25 8.77 -14.64
CA PRO A 304 6.55 8.11 -14.58
C PRO A 304 7.44 8.82 -13.56
N GLY A 305 8.21 8.09 -12.77
CA GLY A 305 9.28 8.66 -11.96
C GLY A 305 10.55 8.91 -12.77
N THR A 306 11.52 9.61 -12.16
CA THR A 306 12.83 9.87 -12.79
C THR A 306 13.73 8.64 -12.88
N GLU A 307 13.48 7.60 -12.08
CA GLU A 307 14.21 6.33 -12.13
C GLU A 307 13.33 5.17 -12.60
N ASP A 308 12.14 5.05 -12.03
CA ASP A 308 11.14 4.05 -12.42
C ASP A 308 9.98 4.74 -13.12
N PRO A 309 9.59 4.34 -14.34
CA PRO A 309 9.89 3.06 -14.97
C PRO A 309 11.19 3.04 -15.80
N GLY A 310 11.87 4.18 -15.91
CA GLY A 310 13.06 4.38 -16.72
C GLY A 310 12.75 4.83 -18.16
N GLY A 311 13.59 5.74 -18.69
CA GLY A 311 13.41 6.36 -20.00
C GLY A 311 12.53 7.62 -19.98
N ASP A 312 12.41 8.27 -21.13
CA ASP A 312 11.73 9.58 -21.23
C ASP A 312 10.25 9.47 -21.62
N PHE A 313 9.39 10.22 -20.94
CA PHE A 313 7.94 10.22 -21.14
C PHE A 313 7.39 11.65 -21.20
N PRO A 314 6.25 11.86 -21.87
CA PRO A 314 5.63 13.18 -21.97
C PRO A 314 4.96 13.64 -20.67
N VAL A 315 4.54 12.70 -19.82
CA VAL A 315 3.93 13.00 -18.51
C VAL A 315 5.05 13.30 -17.51
N PRO A 316 4.96 14.41 -16.75
CA PRO A 316 5.99 14.80 -15.81
C PRO A 316 6.04 13.87 -14.58
N PRO A 317 7.22 13.73 -13.94
CA PRO A 317 7.40 12.96 -12.71
C PRO A 317 6.91 13.67 -11.44
N SER A 318 5.85 14.45 -11.57
CA SER A 318 5.24 15.27 -10.53
C SER A 318 3.86 15.70 -11.01
N VAL A 319 2.93 15.96 -10.09
CA VAL A 319 1.70 16.69 -10.41
C VAL A 319 2.09 18.12 -10.78
N ASP A 320 1.96 18.47 -12.06
CA ASP A 320 2.44 19.74 -12.59
C ASP A 320 1.56 20.93 -12.19
N SER A 321 1.96 22.15 -12.54
CA SER A 321 1.21 23.35 -12.15
C SER A 321 -0.20 23.46 -12.75
N THR A 322 -0.48 22.72 -13.82
CA THR A 322 -1.79 22.65 -14.46
C THR A 322 -2.67 21.65 -13.71
N GLU A 323 -2.16 20.45 -13.50
CA GLU A 323 -2.84 19.37 -12.75
C GLU A 323 -3.10 19.79 -11.29
N GLN A 324 -2.18 20.54 -10.67
CA GLN A 324 -2.37 21.08 -9.32
C GLN A 324 -3.66 21.91 -9.13
N ARG A 325 -4.28 22.40 -10.21
CA ARG A 325 -5.54 23.14 -10.14
C ARG A 325 -6.75 22.23 -9.97
N THR A 326 -6.62 20.95 -10.31
CA THR A 326 -7.70 19.97 -10.41
C THR A 326 -7.44 18.67 -9.67
N VAL A 327 -6.21 18.41 -9.24
CA VAL A 327 -5.83 17.20 -8.51
C VAL A 327 -6.65 17.07 -7.24
N VAL A 328 -7.12 15.85 -6.97
CA VAL A 328 -7.95 15.51 -5.81
C VAL A 328 -7.40 14.33 -5.03
N SER A 329 -6.57 13.49 -5.67
CA SER A 329 -5.85 12.42 -4.98
C SER A 329 -4.57 12.03 -5.71
N ALA A 330 -3.60 11.49 -4.98
CA ALA A 330 -2.45 10.79 -5.53
C ALA A 330 -1.95 9.73 -4.54
N PHE A 331 -1.39 8.64 -5.07
CA PHE A 331 -0.83 7.56 -4.25
C PHE A 331 0.28 6.82 -4.99
N SER A 332 1.14 6.11 -4.26
CA SER A 332 2.23 5.35 -4.85
C SER A 332 1.74 4.25 -5.78
N ALA A 333 2.51 3.98 -6.83
CA ALA A 333 2.25 2.85 -7.72
C ALA A 333 2.73 1.54 -7.06
N GLY A 334 3.06 0.52 -7.86
CA GLY A 334 3.59 -0.73 -7.34
C GLY A 334 5.10 -0.72 -7.11
N PHE A 335 5.65 -1.91 -6.91
CA PHE A 335 7.08 -2.17 -6.63
C PHE A 335 8.03 -1.60 -7.70
N ARG A 336 9.33 -1.61 -7.46
CA ARG A 336 10.29 -1.28 -8.52
C ARG A 336 10.17 -2.27 -9.68
N LEU A 337 10.14 -1.76 -10.91
CA LEU A 337 10.08 -2.61 -12.11
C LEU A 337 11.38 -3.39 -12.30
N GLN A 338 12.49 -2.87 -11.77
CA GLN A 338 13.71 -3.61 -11.56
C GLN A 338 13.64 -4.27 -10.18
N GLY A 339 13.17 -5.52 -10.13
CA GLY A 339 13.00 -6.27 -8.89
C GLY A 339 11.66 -7.00 -8.83
N ASP A 340 11.05 -6.97 -7.65
CA ASP A 340 9.94 -7.83 -7.24
C ASP A 340 8.59 -7.51 -7.87
N SER A 341 8.47 -6.43 -8.66
CA SER A 341 7.19 -6.09 -9.31
C SER A 341 6.68 -7.19 -10.25
N HIS A 342 7.60 -7.96 -10.86
CA HIS A 342 7.33 -9.02 -11.85
C HIS A 342 6.40 -8.61 -13.01
N GLY A 343 6.22 -7.30 -13.23
CA GLY A 343 5.22 -6.74 -14.14
C GLY A 343 5.82 -5.80 -15.18
N GLY A 344 5.01 -5.48 -16.18
CA GLY A 344 5.31 -4.49 -17.20
C GLY A 344 4.76 -3.09 -16.88
N TRP A 345 5.10 -2.16 -17.75
CA TRP A 345 4.72 -0.76 -17.64
C TRP A 345 4.61 -0.12 -19.02
N TYR A 346 3.49 0.55 -19.28
CA TYR A 346 3.14 1.17 -20.55
C TYR A 346 2.52 2.55 -20.32
N LEU A 347 2.90 3.52 -21.16
CA LEU A 347 2.26 4.82 -21.25
C LEU A 347 2.33 5.35 -22.68
N ASP A 348 1.18 5.74 -23.22
CA ASP A 348 1.02 6.45 -24.49
C ASP A 348 1.85 5.88 -25.65
N GLY A 349 1.62 4.60 -25.97
CA GLY A 349 2.28 3.91 -27.08
C GLY A 349 3.70 3.41 -26.76
N LYS A 350 4.23 3.65 -25.56
CA LYS A 350 5.57 3.25 -25.16
C LYS A 350 5.54 2.31 -23.95
N GLU A 351 6.07 1.10 -24.15
CA GLU A 351 6.39 0.19 -23.05
C GLU A 351 7.78 0.52 -22.49
N ALA A 352 7.86 0.89 -21.21
CA ALA A 352 9.13 0.89 -20.48
C ALA A 352 9.59 -0.54 -20.22
N ARG A 353 8.62 -1.42 -19.91
CA ARG A 353 8.82 -2.84 -19.65
C ARG A 353 7.68 -3.63 -20.27
N PRO A 354 7.95 -4.77 -20.95
CA PRO A 354 6.92 -5.55 -21.61
C PRO A 354 5.81 -5.99 -20.65
N LEU A 355 4.57 -5.90 -21.10
CA LEU A 355 3.41 -6.36 -20.32
C LEU A 355 3.38 -7.89 -20.24
N VAL A 356 3.16 -8.39 -19.02
CA VAL A 356 3.23 -9.80 -18.66
C VAL A 356 1.81 -10.39 -18.58
N PRO A 357 1.51 -11.47 -19.32
CA PRO A 357 0.23 -12.18 -19.19
C PRO A 357 -0.02 -12.67 -17.76
N GLY A 358 -1.26 -12.52 -17.28
CA GLY A 358 -1.70 -12.95 -15.95
C GLY A 358 -1.32 -12.02 -14.80
N ALA A 359 -0.39 -11.07 -14.99
CA ALA A 359 -0.04 -10.10 -13.96
C ALA A 359 -1.23 -9.16 -13.66
N ALA A 360 -1.40 -8.79 -12.39
CA ALA A 360 -2.43 -7.82 -12.03
C ALA A 360 -2.06 -6.46 -12.63
N SER A 361 -3.02 -5.82 -13.29
CA SER A 361 -2.78 -4.66 -14.13
C SER A 361 -3.74 -3.54 -13.79
N LEU A 362 -3.22 -2.43 -13.29
CA LEU A 362 -3.94 -1.15 -13.24
C LEU A 362 -3.88 -0.55 -14.64
N VAL A 363 -5.05 -0.35 -15.24
CA VAL A 363 -5.21 0.17 -16.60
C VAL A 363 -5.91 1.52 -16.51
N ILE A 364 -5.33 2.54 -17.13
CA ILE A 364 -6.00 3.83 -17.30
C ILE A 364 -6.44 3.92 -18.76
N HIS A 365 -7.74 4.17 -18.94
CA HIS A 365 -8.35 4.36 -20.25
C HIS A 365 -8.24 5.80 -20.71
N ARG A 366 -8.49 6.04 -22.00
CA ARG A 366 -8.40 7.36 -22.63
C ARG A 366 -9.39 8.37 -22.05
N ASP A 367 -10.52 7.89 -21.56
CA ASP A 367 -11.49 8.71 -20.82
C ASP A 367 -11.06 8.96 -19.36
N GLY A 368 -9.94 8.38 -18.92
CA GLY A 368 -9.39 8.53 -17.58
C GLY A 368 -9.96 7.56 -16.55
N ASN A 369 -10.89 6.66 -16.90
CA ASN A 369 -11.36 5.64 -15.96
C ASN A 369 -10.25 4.61 -15.70
N ALA A 370 -10.03 4.28 -14.42
CA ALA A 370 -9.14 3.21 -14.04
C ALA A 370 -9.87 1.86 -14.00
N ASP A 371 -9.17 0.79 -14.35
CA ASP A 371 -9.62 -0.58 -14.18
C ASP A 371 -8.50 -1.46 -13.62
N VAL A 372 -8.85 -2.60 -13.03
CA VAL A 372 -7.90 -3.60 -12.56
C VAL A 372 -8.28 -4.97 -13.09
N GLY A 373 -7.31 -5.76 -13.52
CA GLY A 373 -7.52 -7.18 -13.81
C GLY A 373 -6.25 -7.92 -14.19
N ALA A 374 -6.36 -9.24 -14.32
CA ALA A 374 -5.33 -10.08 -14.87
C ALA A 374 -5.12 -9.78 -16.37
N TRP A 375 -3.88 -9.48 -16.74
CA TRP A 375 -3.53 -9.12 -18.12
C TRP A 375 -3.75 -10.26 -19.10
N GLY A 376 -4.45 -9.97 -20.20
CA GLY A 376 -4.75 -10.91 -21.27
C GLY A 376 -6.05 -11.70 -21.08
N SER A 377 -6.59 -11.79 -19.87
CA SER A 377 -7.87 -12.47 -19.58
C SER A 377 -8.98 -11.51 -19.20
N GLU A 378 -8.72 -10.57 -18.30
CA GLU A 378 -9.74 -9.64 -17.78
C GLU A 378 -9.59 -8.24 -18.37
N VAL A 379 -8.33 -7.78 -18.43
CA VAL A 379 -7.94 -6.53 -19.09
C VAL A 379 -6.89 -6.84 -20.14
N ARG A 380 -6.88 -6.13 -21.25
CA ARG A 380 -5.93 -6.34 -22.35
C ARG A 380 -5.72 -5.05 -23.11
N MET A 381 -4.67 -5.02 -23.93
CA MET A 381 -4.44 -3.87 -24.80
C MET A 381 -5.61 -3.66 -25.76
N THR A 382 -6.13 -2.43 -25.77
CA THR A 382 -7.13 -1.93 -26.73
C THR A 382 -6.71 -0.51 -27.16
N PRO A 383 -7.30 0.05 -28.23
CA PRO A 383 -7.05 1.44 -28.61
C PRO A 383 -7.38 2.47 -27.51
N ASP A 384 -8.22 2.10 -26.55
CA ASP A 384 -8.65 2.99 -25.46
C ASP A 384 -7.70 2.96 -24.25
N VAL A 385 -6.74 2.03 -24.21
CA VAL A 385 -5.74 1.96 -23.13
C VAL A 385 -4.64 3.00 -23.35
N VAL A 386 -4.47 3.91 -22.39
CA VAL A 386 -3.41 4.94 -22.43
C VAL A 386 -2.27 4.63 -21.47
N ALA A 387 -2.54 3.96 -20.35
CA ALA A 387 -1.50 3.53 -19.42
C ALA A 387 -1.80 2.15 -18.85
N VAL A 388 -0.74 1.38 -18.58
CA VAL A 388 -0.81 0.11 -17.85
C VAL A 388 0.34 0.06 -16.86
N ARG A 389 0.02 -0.15 -15.59
CA ARG A 389 0.99 -0.45 -14.55
C ARG A 389 0.67 -1.83 -13.96
N GLN A 390 1.56 -2.81 -14.16
CA GLN A 390 1.35 -4.15 -13.64
C GLN A 390 2.16 -4.44 -12.38
N ASN A 391 1.55 -5.03 -11.35
CA ASN A 391 2.21 -5.48 -10.14
C ASN A 391 1.76 -6.89 -9.80
N LEU A 392 2.71 -7.81 -9.57
CA LEU A 392 2.42 -9.08 -8.90
C LEU A 392 1.27 -9.87 -9.54
N VAL A 393 0.61 -10.73 -8.76
CA VAL A 393 -0.62 -11.46 -9.15
C VAL A 393 -1.86 -10.74 -8.62
N PRO A 394 -3.07 -10.99 -9.17
CA PRO A 394 -4.31 -10.38 -8.67
C PRO A 394 -4.52 -10.68 -7.18
N LEU A 395 -4.84 -9.64 -6.40
CA LEU A 395 -5.09 -9.74 -4.96
C LEU A 395 -6.56 -10.04 -4.67
N VAL A 396 -7.47 -9.39 -5.40
CA VAL A 396 -8.91 -9.66 -5.37
C VAL A 396 -9.34 -9.99 -6.79
N ASP A 397 -10.06 -11.08 -6.95
CA ASP A 397 -10.60 -11.55 -8.22
C ASP A 397 -12.06 -12.01 -8.03
N HIS A 398 -12.97 -11.47 -8.83
CA HIS A 398 -14.42 -11.68 -8.70
C HIS A 398 -14.95 -11.52 -7.25
N GLY A 399 -14.39 -10.59 -6.48
CA GLY A 399 -14.75 -10.33 -5.08
C GLY A 399 -14.24 -11.38 -4.08
N VAL A 400 -13.27 -12.20 -4.50
CA VAL A 400 -12.61 -13.23 -3.68
C VAL A 400 -11.15 -12.84 -3.50
N VAL A 401 -10.67 -12.85 -2.25
CA VAL A 401 -9.25 -12.64 -1.95
C VAL A 401 -8.45 -13.83 -2.45
N ASN A 402 -7.30 -13.57 -3.06
CA ASN A 402 -6.44 -14.61 -3.60
C ASN A 402 -6.09 -15.64 -2.50
N PRO A 403 -6.34 -16.95 -2.72
CA PRO A 403 -6.15 -17.98 -1.70
C PRO A 403 -4.69 -18.14 -1.27
N THR A 404 -3.73 -17.65 -2.06
CA THR A 404 -2.32 -17.65 -1.67
C THR A 404 -1.94 -16.45 -0.82
N CYS A 405 -2.86 -15.58 -0.40
CA CYS A 405 -2.52 -14.41 0.43
C CYS A 405 -1.76 -14.77 1.72
N ALA A 406 -2.00 -15.96 2.28
CA ALA A 406 -1.33 -16.42 3.50
C ALA A 406 -0.08 -17.28 3.24
N THR A 407 0.04 -17.86 2.05
CA THR A 407 1.02 -18.93 1.75
C THR A 407 1.91 -18.65 0.55
N GLY A 408 1.59 -17.62 -0.24
CA GLY A 408 2.32 -17.22 -1.43
C GLY A 408 3.70 -16.72 -1.06
N GLY A 409 4.66 -16.94 -1.97
CA GLY A 409 6.04 -16.58 -1.78
C GLY A 409 6.37 -15.20 -2.32
N THR A 410 7.67 -14.92 -2.38
CA THR A 410 8.23 -13.71 -3.02
C THR A 410 7.79 -13.55 -4.48
N ALA A 411 7.51 -14.66 -5.18
CA ALA A 411 7.05 -14.60 -6.56
C ALA A 411 5.66 -13.95 -6.69
N GLU A 412 4.76 -14.25 -5.75
CA GLU A 412 3.40 -13.75 -5.74
C GLU A 412 3.27 -12.39 -5.05
N TRP A 413 3.97 -12.15 -3.94
CA TRP A 413 3.73 -11.00 -3.06
C TRP A 413 4.95 -10.10 -2.81
N GLY A 414 6.00 -10.28 -3.63
CA GLY A 414 7.25 -9.52 -3.54
C GLY A 414 8.10 -9.89 -2.32
N SER A 415 9.35 -9.42 -2.26
CA SER A 415 10.24 -9.80 -1.16
C SER A 415 9.96 -8.95 0.07
N THR A 416 9.51 -9.60 1.14
CA THR A 416 9.32 -8.97 2.45
C THR A 416 10.20 -9.62 3.50
N VAL A 417 10.11 -9.12 4.73
CA VAL A 417 10.55 -9.77 5.96
C VAL A 417 9.65 -10.99 6.28
N GLY A 418 9.59 -11.96 5.37
CA GLY A 418 8.62 -13.06 5.45
C GLY A 418 7.20 -12.62 5.04
N GLN A 419 6.53 -13.47 4.26
CA GLN A 419 5.30 -13.12 3.56
C GLN A 419 4.08 -12.96 4.48
N ALA A 420 4.19 -13.43 5.73
CA ALA A 420 3.19 -13.25 6.79
C ALA A 420 3.44 -12.00 7.66
N ALA A 421 4.46 -11.17 7.35
CA ALA A 421 4.75 -9.97 8.12
C ALA A 421 3.67 -8.90 7.94
N TYR A 422 3.41 -8.19 9.05
CA TYR A 422 2.51 -7.06 9.14
C TYR A 422 3.32 -5.79 8.96
N ILE A 423 3.24 -5.20 7.78
CA ILE A 423 4.06 -4.05 7.36
C ILE A 423 3.16 -2.97 6.76
N ASN A 424 3.76 -1.85 6.34
CA ASN A 424 3.04 -0.93 5.48
C ASN A 424 2.71 -1.64 4.16
N ARG A 425 1.46 -1.58 3.74
CA ARG A 425 1.04 -2.05 2.41
C ARG A 425 0.03 -1.08 1.83
N SER A 426 -0.03 -1.03 0.50
CA SER A 426 -1.13 -0.38 -0.21
C SER A 426 -1.70 -1.25 -1.31
N ALA A 427 -2.92 -0.95 -1.72
CA ALA A 427 -3.60 -1.65 -2.80
C ALA A 427 -4.56 -0.72 -3.54
N PHE A 428 -4.87 -1.10 -4.77
CA PHE A 428 -5.91 -0.45 -5.57
C PHE A 428 -6.88 -1.48 -6.11
N GLY A 429 -8.16 -1.12 -6.17
CA GLY A 429 -9.19 -1.99 -6.70
C GLY A 429 -10.37 -1.23 -7.28
N VAL A 430 -11.24 -1.97 -7.96
CA VAL A 430 -12.46 -1.44 -8.58
C VAL A 430 -13.66 -2.23 -8.12
N THR A 431 -14.76 -1.53 -7.84
CA THR A 431 -16.04 -2.15 -7.48
C THR A 431 -16.81 -2.58 -8.73
N ALA A 432 -17.87 -3.38 -8.54
CA ALA A 432 -18.76 -3.77 -9.65
C ALA A 432 -19.46 -2.58 -10.32
N THR A 433 -19.58 -1.44 -9.62
CA THR A 433 -20.17 -0.20 -10.16
C THR A 433 -19.12 0.71 -10.81
N GLY A 434 -17.86 0.28 -10.87
CA GLY A 434 -16.74 1.03 -11.42
C GLY A 434 -16.11 2.03 -10.45
N ALA A 435 -16.56 2.10 -9.20
CA ALA A 435 -15.90 2.97 -8.23
C ALA A 435 -14.49 2.47 -7.94
N GLU A 436 -13.57 3.40 -7.75
CA GLU A 436 -12.15 3.14 -7.61
C GLU A 436 -11.76 3.27 -6.13
N ILE A 437 -10.99 2.30 -5.62
CA ILE A 437 -10.68 2.16 -4.20
C ILE A 437 -9.16 2.13 -4.03
N TYR A 438 -8.62 3.02 -3.20
CA TYR A 438 -7.25 2.93 -2.72
C TYR A 438 -7.23 2.61 -1.23
N VAL A 439 -6.34 1.70 -0.82
CA VAL A 439 -6.13 1.32 0.59
C VAL A 439 -4.66 1.53 0.91
N GLY A 440 -4.36 2.11 2.06
CA GLY A 440 -2.99 2.26 2.55
C GLY A 440 -2.92 2.35 4.07
N GLY A 441 -1.94 1.67 4.67
CA GLY A 441 -1.74 1.74 6.11
C GLY A 441 -0.65 0.80 6.63
N PRO A 442 -0.32 0.90 7.92
CA PRO A 442 0.61 0.02 8.62
C PRO A 442 -0.06 -1.28 9.08
N ALA A 443 0.77 -2.21 9.57
CA ALA A 443 0.36 -3.46 10.20
C ALA A 443 -0.59 -4.31 9.31
N LEU A 444 -0.29 -4.39 8.01
CA LEU A 444 -1.05 -5.15 7.04
C LEU A 444 -0.30 -6.40 6.59
N SER A 445 -0.98 -7.55 6.68
CA SER A 445 -0.64 -8.73 5.89
C SER A 445 -1.28 -8.64 4.49
N VAL A 446 -0.87 -9.50 3.55
CA VAL A 446 -1.51 -9.59 2.22
C VAL A 446 -3.00 -9.94 2.36
N CYS A 447 -3.35 -10.89 3.23
CA CYS A 447 -4.77 -11.25 3.45
C CYS A 447 -5.57 -10.11 4.07
N THR A 448 -5.00 -9.42 5.06
CA THR A 448 -5.65 -8.26 5.69
C THR A 448 -5.95 -7.18 4.66
N LEU A 449 -4.97 -6.86 3.81
CA LEU A 449 -5.12 -5.88 2.73
C LEU A 449 -6.20 -6.31 1.72
N GLY A 450 -6.19 -7.58 1.29
CA GLY A 450 -7.18 -8.13 0.37
C GLY A 450 -8.61 -8.10 0.94
N GLU A 451 -8.78 -8.46 2.22
CA GLU A 451 -10.09 -8.45 2.87
C GLU A 451 -10.63 -7.02 3.06
N ILE A 452 -9.78 -6.02 3.30
CA ILE A 452 -10.20 -4.61 3.35
C ILE A 452 -10.70 -4.16 1.97
N LEU A 453 -9.96 -4.44 0.89
CA LEU A 453 -10.40 -4.13 -0.48
C LEU A 453 -11.73 -4.79 -0.81
N ARG A 454 -11.85 -6.10 -0.54
CA ARG A 454 -13.08 -6.87 -0.76
C ARG A 454 -14.25 -6.27 0.05
N SER A 455 -14.02 -5.94 1.32
CA SER A 455 -15.02 -5.34 2.19
C SER A 455 -15.44 -3.94 1.74
N ALA A 456 -14.55 -3.20 1.08
CA ALA A 456 -14.84 -1.93 0.43
C ALA A 456 -15.64 -2.09 -0.88
N GLY A 457 -15.95 -3.34 -1.26
CA GLY A 457 -16.74 -3.70 -2.44
C GLY A 457 -15.92 -3.90 -3.70
N ALA A 458 -14.58 -3.94 -3.61
CA ALA A 458 -13.73 -4.24 -4.75
C ALA A 458 -14.02 -5.66 -5.25
N VAL A 459 -14.29 -5.79 -6.55
CA VAL A 459 -14.43 -7.10 -7.21
C VAL A 459 -13.15 -7.51 -7.91
N ARG A 460 -12.30 -6.56 -8.27
CA ARG A 460 -10.96 -6.78 -8.79
C ARG A 460 -9.99 -5.84 -8.07
N GLY A 461 -8.81 -6.32 -7.71
CA GLY A 461 -7.85 -5.54 -6.96
C GLY A 461 -6.44 -6.11 -7.01
N MET A 462 -5.46 -5.26 -6.73
CA MET A 462 -4.04 -5.59 -6.77
C MET A 462 -3.28 -4.89 -5.65
N GLU A 463 -2.25 -5.57 -5.12
CA GLU A 463 -1.29 -4.96 -4.22
C GLU A 463 -0.41 -3.95 -4.98
N LEU A 464 -0.03 -2.87 -4.30
CA LEU A 464 0.86 -1.81 -4.78
C LEU A 464 2.18 -1.84 -3.99
N ASP A 465 2.83 -0.71 -3.73
CA ASP A 465 4.09 -0.69 -2.96
C ASP A 465 3.86 -1.11 -1.49
N ILE A 466 4.91 -1.60 -0.85
CA ILE A 466 4.91 -2.04 0.56
C ILE A 466 6.04 -1.40 1.36
N ASN A 467 6.92 -0.64 0.70
CA ASN A 467 8.00 0.01 1.42
C ASN A 467 7.43 1.19 2.23
N PRO A 468 7.64 1.25 3.55
CA PRO A 468 7.10 2.33 4.36
C PRO A 468 7.64 3.73 3.98
N ALA A 469 8.74 3.81 3.24
CA ALA A 469 9.25 5.05 2.67
C ALA A 469 8.48 5.54 1.41
N TRP A 470 7.62 4.70 0.82
CA TRP A 470 6.85 5.03 -0.40
C TRP A 470 5.35 4.72 -0.29
N VAL A 471 4.91 3.88 0.65
CA VAL A 471 3.48 3.72 0.92
C VAL A 471 2.93 5.04 1.43
N SER A 472 2.14 5.69 0.59
CA SER A 472 1.53 6.99 0.85
C SER A 472 0.28 7.15 -0.01
N GLY A 473 -0.70 7.86 0.53
CA GLY A 473 -1.89 8.32 -0.15
C GLY A 473 -2.18 9.76 0.26
N ALA A 474 -2.54 10.57 -0.72
CA ALA A 474 -2.88 11.96 -0.53
C ALA A 474 -4.26 12.24 -1.11
N TYR A 475 -4.96 13.17 -0.47
CA TYR A 475 -6.08 13.88 -1.07
C TYR A 475 -5.82 15.38 -1.03
N PHE A 476 -6.41 16.08 -1.99
CA PHE A 476 -6.14 17.48 -2.24
C PHE A 476 -7.44 18.26 -2.36
N HIS A 477 -7.44 19.50 -1.86
CA HIS A 477 -8.51 20.45 -2.15
C HIS A 477 -8.11 21.33 -3.33
N PRO A 478 -8.70 21.12 -4.52
CA PRO A 478 -8.41 21.97 -5.65
C PRO A 478 -8.94 23.39 -5.39
N THR A 479 -8.04 24.37 -5.43
CA THR A 479 -8.38 25.79 -5.24
C THR A 479 -8.57 26.53 -6.57
N GLY A 480 -8.44 25.81 -7.70
CA GLY A 480 -8.33 26.38 -9.04
C GLY A 480 -6.99 27.08 -9.32
N GLN A 481 -6.09 27.14 -8.33
CA GLN A 481 -4.74 27.69 -8.43
C GLN A 481 -3.69 26.60 -8.16
N PRO A 482 -2.43 26.80 -8.62
CA PRO A 482 -1.34 25.90 -8.25
C PRO A 482 -1.12 25.93 -6.74
N ARG A 483 -0.62 24.82 -6.17
CA ARG A 483 -0.49 24.55 -4.72
C ARG A 483 -1.84 24.34 -4.02
N PRO A 484 -2.52 23.20 -4.28
CA PRO A 484 -3.70 22.82 -3.51
C PRO A 484 -3.33 22.54 -2.04
N ASP A 485 -4.31 22.61 -1.16
CA ASP A 485 -4.14 22.07 0.20
C ASP A 485 -4.00 20.54 0.08
N ALA A 486 -3.03 19.96 0.81
CA ALA A 486 -2.67 18.56 0.71
C ALA A 486 -2.79 17.88 2.07
N PHE A 487 -3.41 16.71 2.09
CA PHE A 487 -3.71 15.97 3.31
C PHE A 487 -3.27 14.50 3.16
N GLN A 488 -2.73 13.94 4.24
CA GLN A 488 -2.30 12.54 4.30
C GLN A 488 -3.50 11.60 4.48
N LEU A 489 -3.36 10.37 4.00
CA LEU A 489 -4.41 9.35 4.12
C LEU A 489 -4.55 8.82 5.55
N PHE A 490 -3.42 8.62 6.25
CA PHE A 490 -3.38 8.12 7.62
C PHE A 490 -2.24 8.78 8.42
N PRO A 491 -2.33 8.84 9.77
CA PRO A 491 -1.39 9.60 10.60
C PRO A 491 0.09 9.17 10.51
N ASP A 492 0.34 7.87 10.31
CA ASP A 492 1.69 7.28 10.38
C ASP A 492 2.43 7.27 9.02
N GLU A 493 1.94 8.02 8.03
CA GLU A 493 2.63 8.15 6.74
C GLU A 493 4.00 8.83 6.89
N GLN A 494 5.07 8.16 6.44
CA GLN A 494 6.43 8.70 6.52
C GLN A 494 6.68 9.86 5.54
N VAL A 495 5.88 9.94 4.47
CA VAL A 495 6.02 10.96 3.42
C VAL A 495 4.83 11.90 3.49
N GLY A 496 5.08 13.21 3.54
CA GLY A 496 4.01 14.21 3.55
C GLY A 496 3.31 14.31 2.20
N ALA A 497 2.00 14.56 2.18
CA ALA A 497 1.14 14.60 1.00
C ALA A 497 1.66 15.48 -0.16
N GLN A 498 2.38 16.56 0.15
CA GLN A 498 2.96 17.50 -0.80
C GLN A 498 4.09 16.92 -1.68
N HIS A 499 4.60 15.72 -1.39
CA HIS A 499 5.71 15.13 -2.16
C HIS A 499 5.34 14.86 -3.63
N TYR A 500 4.07 14.54 -3.92
CA TYR A 500 3.59 14.37 -5.30
C TYR A 500 3.61 15.66 -6.12
N LEU A 501 3.65 16.83 -5.46
CA LEU A 501 3.76 18.13 -6.12
C LEU A 501 5.22 18.47 -6.51
N GLN A 502 6.16 17.57 -6.21
CA GLN A 502 7.58 17.68 -6.50
C GLN A 502 8.02 16.50 -7.36
N THR A 503 9.20 16.61 -7.97
CA THR A 503 9.77 15.52 -8.77
C THR A 503 9.97 14.26 -7.92
N SER A 504 9.37 13.15 -8.37
CA SER A 504 9.50 11.81 -7.79
C SER A 504 10.55 10.97 -8.52
N SER A 505 11.25 10.12 -7.78
CA SER A 505 12.09 9.05 -8.32
C SER A 505 11.25 7.86 -8.81
N ARG A 506 10.09 7.64 -8.20
CA ARG A 506 9.19 6.51 -8.41
C ARG A 506 7.94 6.93 -9.18
N ASP A 507 7.35 5.98 -9.92
CA ASP A 507 6.05 6.18 -10.55
C ASP A 507 4.93 6.25 -9.51
N PHE A 508 3.86 6.96 -9.84
CA PHE A 508 2.69 7.12 -8.98
C PHE A 508 1.44 7.37 -9.82
N VAL A 509 0.27 7.22 -9.20
CA VAL A 509 -1.02 7.51 -9.83
C VAL A 509 -1.62 8.75 -9.18
N SER A 510 -2.15 9.65 -9.99
CA SER A 510 -2.93 10.80 -9.53
C SER A 510 -4.33 10.75 -10.12
N PHE A 511 -5.25 11.47 -9.49
CA PHE A 511 -6.61 11.67 -9.94
C PHE A 511 -6.94 13.16 -9.95
N ASP A 512 -7.44 13.63 -11.09
CA ASP A 512 -7.93 14.99 -11.30
C ASP A 512 -9.45 15.03 -11.38
N LEU A 513 -10.06 16.15 -10.98
CA LEU A 513 -11.44 16.46 -11.36
C LEU A 513 -11.57 16.48 -12.90
N ARG A 514 -12.63 15.85 -13.40
CA ARG A 514 -13.05 15.97 -14.80
C ARG A 514 -13.48 17.40 -15.09
N SER A 515 -13.16 17.88 -16.29
CA SER A 515 -13.75 19.13 -16.76
C SER A 515 -15.25 18.94 -16.99
N LEU A 516 -16.06 20.00 -16.83
CA LEU A 516 -17.51 19.95 -17.10
C LEU A 516 -17.83 19.51 -18.55
N ALA A 517 -16.91 19.73 -19.49
CA ALA A 517 -17.03 19.27 -20.87
C ALA A 517 -16.84 17.75 -21.01
N ASP A 518 -16.00 17.14 -20.17
CA ASP A 518 -15.76 15.69 -20.17
C ASP A 518 -16.91 14.93 -19.46
N ALA A 519 -17.50 15.52 -18.42
CA ALA A 519 -18.60 14.93 -17.66
C ALA A 519 -19.90 14.75 -18.48
N THR A 520 -20.10 15.57 -19.51
CA THR A 520 -21.29 15.51 -20.38
C THR A 520 -21.17 14.48 -21.53
N GLY A 521 -19.95 14.03 -21.85
CA GLY A 521 -19.70 13.01 -22.88
C GLY A 521 -19.96 11.56 -22.43
N ALA A 522 -19.90 11.30 -21.11
CA ALA A 522 -20.09 9.96 -20.54
C ALA A 522 -21.57 9.54 -20.40
N GLY A 523 -22.52 10.45 -20.64
CA GLY A 523 -23.94 10.27 -20.30
C GLY A 523 -24.88 9.81 -21.41
N THR A 524 -24.42 9.53 -22.64
CA THR A 524 -25.34 9.15 -23.74
C THR A 524 -24.94 7.84 -24.42
N VAL A 525 -25.16 6.72 -23.73
CA VAL A 525 -25.46 5.46 -24.42
C VAL A 525 -26.98 5.35 -24.47
N ALA A 526 -27.56 5.76 -25.61
CA ALA A 526 -28.98 5.53 -25.87
C ALA A 526 -29.26 4.02 -25.88
N PRO A 527 -30.34 3.54 -25.25
CA PRO A 527 -30.66 2.13 -25.26
C PRO A 527 -30.99 1.71 -26.70
N SER A 528 -30.28 0.69 -27.19
CA SER A 528 -30.57 0.04 -28.46
C SER A 528 -32.02 -0.44 -28.44
N SER A 529 -32.87 0.19 -29.24
CA SER A 529 -34.24 -0.27 -29.45
C SER A 529 -34.19 -1.64 -30.14
N GLN A 530 -34.55 -2.67 -29.38
CA GLN A 530 -34.84 -3.99 -29.93
C GLN A 530 -35.99 -3.85 -30.92
N HIS A 531 -35.73 -4.13 -32.19
CA HIS A 531 -36.76 -4.26 -33.21
C HIS A 531 -37.67 -5.45 -32.88
N HIS A 532 -38.84 -5.16 -32.31
CA HIS A 532 -39.95 -6.10 -32.23
C HIS A 532 -40.52 -6.30 -33.65
N GLY A 533 -40.26 -7.46 -34.24
CA GLY A 533 -40.83 -7.89 -35.51
C GLY A 533 -42.34 -8.08 -35.37
N THR A 534 -43.12 -7.19 -35.98
CA THR A 534 -44.57 -7.33 -36.10
C THR A 534 -44.89 -8.19 -37.32
N ARG A 535 -45.56 -9.33 -37.07
CA ARG A 535 -46.23 -10.13 -38.10
C ARG A 535 -47.36 -9.30 -38.72
N HIS A 536 -47.35 -9.14 -40.04
CA HIS A 536 -48.56 -8.91 -40.82
C HIS A 536 -48.64 -9.92 -41.95
N GLY A 537 -49.71 -10.71 -41.93
CA GLY A 537 -50.11 -11.56 -43.04
C GLY A 537 -50.86 -10.75 -44.09
N GLY A 538 -50.88 -11.29 -45.32
CA GLY A 538 -51.93 -10.98 -46.28
C GLY A 538 -51.47 -10.84 -47.72
N SER A 539 -51.82 -11.87 -48.49
CA SER A 539 -52.29 -11.82 -49.88
C SER A 539 -51.28 -12.12 -51.01
N ASN A 540 -51.56 -13.28 -51.62
CA ASN A 540 -51.15 -13.71 -52.95
C ASN A 540 -51.99 -12.93 -54.00
N PRO A 541 -51.50 -12.73 -55.22
CA PRO A 541 -52.00 -13.62 -56.28
C PRO A 541 -50.98 -14.01 -57.37
N SER A 542 -51.11 -15.26 -57.81
CA SER A 542 -51.12 -15.80 -59.17
C SER A 542 -50.15 -15.29 -60.26
N GLY A 543 -49.49 -16.26 -60.91
CA GLY A 543 -49.36 -16.33 -62.38
C GLY A 543 -47.91 -16.22 -62.89
N ASP A 544 -47.12 -17.28 -63.01
CA ASP A 544 -47.10 -18.35 -64.04
C ASP A 544 -45.94 -18.16 -65.06
N LYS A 545 -45.28 -19.31 -65.34
CA LYS A 545 -44.45 -19.68 -66.51
C LYS A 545 -42.91 -19.55 -66.54
N HIS A 546 -42.32 -20.76 -66.50
CA HIS A 546 -41.40 -21.37 -67.47
C HIS A 546 -39.87 -21.38 -67.19
N HIS A 547 -39.41 -22.58 -66.80
CA HIS A 547 -38.21 -23.36 -67.19
C HIS A 547 -37.56 -22.99 -68.55
N PRO A 548 -36.28 -23.34 -68.81
CA PRO A 548 -35.57 -24.58 -68.42
C PRO A 548 -34.65 -24.49 -67.21
#